data_AF-A0A6P6TRI8-F1
#
_entry.id   AF-A0A6P6TRI8-F1
#
_cell.length_a   1.000
_cell.length_b   1.000
_cell.length_c   1.000
_cell.angle_alpha   90.00
_cell.angle_beta   90.00
_cell.angle_gamma   90.00
#
_symmetry.space_group_name_H-M   'P 1'
#
loop_
_entity.id
_entity.type
_entity.pdbx_description
1 polymer ?
#
loop_
_entity_poly.entity_id
_entity_poly.type
_entity_poly.pdbx_seq_one_letter_code
_entity_poly.pdbx_strand_id
1 'polypeptide(L)'
;MGSFHTVTLIVFLSLASSTGLQIEAQGIKSARLLDLVIRDYTFQSYDRFFGTGKLHTVSLPANLSGIKVDTVRFRCGSLRRYGAKVSEFHLGTGVTVNPCVERVLIVAQNLGSNWSSIYYDNYELSGYQLISPVLGLLAYNAGDNINFSSPFELGIQAGKDPIKIDFRNTTKLNATTGIIPLCARFERDGKVTLANQASPNVCVSTRQGHFGLVIESPLMPMKKQQYLLR
;
A
#
# COMPACT_ATOMS: atom_id res chain seq x y z
N MET A 1 -13.17 57.39 -52.61
CA MET A 1 -12.05 56.64 -52.00
C MET A 1 -12.12 56.84 -50.50
N GLY A 2 -12.57 55.82 -49.76
CA GLY A 2 -12.63 55.85 -48.30
C GLY A 2 -12.73 54.40 -47.84
N SER A 3 -11.60 53.81 -47.47
CA SER A 3 -11.49 52.43 -47.00
C SER A 3 -11.60 52.44 -45.48
N PHE A 4 -12.60 51.76 -44.92
CA PHE A 4 -12.72 51.54 -43.49
C PHE A 4 -11.87 50.32 -43.11
N HIS A 5 -10.80 50.53 -42.36
CA HIS A 5 -10.01 49.44 -41.78
C HIS A 5 -10.66 48.97 -40.47
N THR A 6 -11.17 47.74 -40.47
CA THR A 6 -11.64 47.03 -39.27
C THR A 6 -10.44 46.44 -38.53
N VAL A 7 -10.23 46.87 -37.28
CA VAL A 7 -9.23 46.29 -36.38
C VAL A 7 -9.83 45.03 -35.75
N THR A 8 -9.30 43.85 -36.07
CA THR A 8 -9.71 42.58 -35.47
C THR A 8 -8.81 42.28 -34.27
N LEU A 9 -9.40 42.24 -33.07
CA LEU A 9 -8.71 41.91 -31.82
C LEU A 9 -8.61 40.37 -31.72
N ILE A 10 -7.41 39.81 -31.94
CA ILE A 10 -7.16 38.37 -31.77
C ILE A 10 -6.89 38.08 -30.29
N VAL A 11 -7.86 37.49 -29.61
CA VAL A 11 -7.71 36.97 -28.25
C VAL A 11 -7.11 35.57 -28.33
N PHE A 12 -5.83 35.42 -27.98
CA PHE A 12 -5.21 34.12 -27.81
C PHE A 12 -5.72 33.48 -26.51
N LEU A 13 -6.72 32.60 -26.60
CA LEU A 13 -7.04 31.66 -25.53
C LEU A 13 -5.92 30.61 -25.47
N SER A 14 -4.99 30.79 -24.53
CA SER A 14 -4.03 29.76 -24.18
C SER A 14 -4.76 28.59 -23.51
N LEU A 15 -5.02 27.52 -24.27
CA LEU A 15 -5.34 26.21 -23.71
C LEU A 15 -4.12 25.72 -22.93
N ALA A 16 -4.12 25.92 -21.62
CA ALA A 16 -3.23 25.18 -20.73
C ALA A 16 -3.69 23.73 -20.72
N SER A 17 -3.16 22.93 -21.65
CA SER A 17 -3.33 21.48 -21.64
C SER A 17 -2.56 20.91 -20.45
N SER A 18 -3.22 20.75 -19.31
CA SER A 18 -2.73 19.88 -18.25
C SER A 18 -2.78 18.45 -18.75
N THR A 19 -1.64 17.93 -19.22
CA THR A 19 -1.47 16.50 -19.52
C THR A 19 -1.45 15.73 -18.21
N GLY A 20 -2.61 15.54 -17.60
CA GLY A 20 -2.78 14.52 -16.56
C GLY A 20 -2.59 13.14 -17.19
N LEU A 21 -1.77 12.29 -16.59
CA LEU A 21 -1.72 10.87 -16.96
C LEU A 21 -3.12 10.27 -16.75
N GLN A 22 -3.86 10.07 -17.84
CA GLN A 22 -5.04 9.21 -17.83
C GLN A 22 -4.57 7.76 -17.94
N ILE A 23 -4.31 7.13 -16.81
CA ILE A 23 -4.14 5.67 -16.78
C ILE A 23 -5.53 5.07 -16.61
N GLU A 24 -6.01 4.36 -17.62
CA GLU A 24 -7.24 3.57 -17.47
C GLU A 24 -7.00 2.48 -16.42
N ALA A 25 -7.85 2.43 -15.39
CA ALA A 25 -7.76 1.43 -14.33
C ALA A 25 -7.86 -0.01 -14.87
N GLN A 26 -8.53 -0.21 -16.01
CA GLN A 26 -8.61 -1.51 -16.69
C GLN A 26 -7.26 -2.00 -17.28
N GLY A 27 -6.27 -1.11 -17.40
CA GLY A 27 -4.93 -1.45 -17.89
C GLY A 27 -3.92 -1.84 -16.80
N ILE A 28 -4.19 -1.55 -15.52
CA ILE A 28 -3.23 -1.82 -14.44
C ILE A 28 -3.33 -3.29 -14.01
N LYS A 29 -2.47 -4.12 -14.57
CA LYS A 29 -2.37 -5.55 -14.22
C LYS A 29 -1.17 -5.90 -13.36
N SER A 30 -0.28 -4.94 -13.09
CA SER A 30 0.94 -5.15 -12.32
C SER A 30 0.83 -4.48 -10.95
N ALA A 31 1.09 -5.25 -9.89
CA ALA A 31 1.19 -4.73 -8.52
C ALA A 31 2.20 -3.58 -8.43
N ARG A 32 3.35 -3.71 -9.10
CA ARG A 32 4.38 -2.67 -9.13
C ARG A 32 3.90 -1.40 -9.83
N LEU A 33 3.19 -1.54 -10.94
CA LEU A 33 2.62 -0.38 -11.63
C LEU A 33 1.60 0.34 -10.73
N LEU A 34 0.74 -0.41 -10.05
CA LEU A 34 -0.23 0.14 -9.11
C LEU A 34 0.46 0.92 -7.98
N ASP A 35 1.55 0.39 -7.40
CA ASP A 35 2.32 1.09 -6.37
C ASP A 35 2.88 2.43 -6.86
N LEU A 36 3.40 2.47 -8.09
CA LEU A 36 3.95 3.69 -8.68
C LEU A 36 2.85 4.74 -8.93
N VAL A 37 1.69 4.31 -9.40
CA VAL A 37 0.53 5.20 -9.59
C VAL A 37 0.05 5.75 -8.25
N ILE A 38 -0.11 4.89 -7.23
CA ILE A 38 -0.51 5.33 -5.88
C ILE A 38 0.54 6.29 -5.30
N ARG A 39 1.83 6.00 -5.47
CA ARG A 39 2.93 6.88 -5.06
C ARG A 39 2.76 8.26 -5.71
N ASP A 40 2.56 8.32 -7.02
CA ASP A 40 2.47 9.59 -7.74
C ASP A 40 1.27 10.43 -7.25
N TYR A 41 0.10 9.81 -7.05
CA TYR A 41 -1.04 10.50 -6.43
C TYR A 41 -0.77 10.94 -4.98
N THR A 42 -0.10 10.09 -4.19
CA THR A 42 0.30 10.44 -2.82
C THR A 42 1.17 11.69 -2.81
N PHE A 43 2.19 11.76 -3.66
CA PHE A 43 3.08 12.93 -3.75
C PHE A 43 2.42 14.15 -4.37
N GLN A 44 1.45 13.99 -5.28
CA GLN A 44 0.63 15.11 -5.78
C GLN A 44 -0.24 15.73 -4.68
N SER A 45 -0.78 14.91 -3.77
CA SER A 45 -1.56 15.36 -2.62
C SER A 45 -0.70 15.88 -1.46
N TYR A 46 0.62 15.69 -1.54
CA TYR A 46 1.55 15.98 -0.48
C TYR A 46 1.92 17.46 -0.47
N ASP A 47 1.45 18.17 0.55
CA ASP A 47 1.76 19.56 0.82
C ASP A 47 3.03 19.69 1.69
N ARG A 48 3.81 20.76 1.50
CA ARG A 48 5.01 21.05 2.30
C ARG A 48 4.70 21.19 3.80
N PHE A 49 3.45 21.46 4.16
CA PHE A 49 2.98 21.61 5.54
C PHE A 49 2.55 20.29 6.22
N PHE A 50 2.84 19.11 5.64
CA PHE A 50 2.55 17.82 6.29
C PHE A 50 3.23 17.70 7.66
N GLY A 51 2.45 17.68 8.73
CA GLY A 51 2.98 17.54 10.09
C GLY A 51 3.75 16.22 10.24
N THR A 52 4.87 16.23 10.97
CA THR A 52 5.56 14.98 11.31
C THR A 52 4.66 14.14 12.23
N GLY A 53 4.52 12.85 11.93
CA GLY A 53 3.72 11.91 12.71
C GLY A 53 2.20 12.07 12.58
N LYS A 54 1.72 12.94 11.67
CA LYS A 54 0.29 13.12 11.42
C LYS A 54 -0.18 12.20 10.30
N LEU A 55 -1.27 11.46 10.54
CA LEU A 55 -1.93 10.64 9.53
C LEU A 55 -2.72 11.50 8.56
N HIS A 56 -2.55 11.21 7.27
CA HIS A 56 -3.23 11.88 6.17
C HIS A 56 -3.78 10.84 5.20
N THR A 57 -5.07 10.90 4.92
CA THR A 57 -5.70 10.06 3.89
C THR A 57 -5.49 10.70 2.52
N VAL A 58 -5.08 9.91 1.54
CA VAL A 58 -4.87 10.34 0.15
C VAL A 58 -6.15 10.08 -0.64
N SER A 59 -6.70 11.13 -1.24
CA SER A 59 -7.84 11.01 -2.15
C SER A 59 -7.37 10.52 -3.51
N LEU A 60 -7.81 9.32 -3.88
CA LEU A 60 -7.55 8.74 -5.20
C LEU A 60 -8.69 9.09 -6.20
N PRO A 61 -8.37 9.16 -7.51
CA PRO A 61 -9.39 9.35 -8.55
C PRO A 61 -10.40 8.19 -8.62
N ALA A 62 -11.55 8.43 -9.24
CA ALA A 62 -12.66 7.48 -9.32
C ALA A 62 -12.31 6.13 -9.97
N ASN A 63 -11.38 6.14 -10.93
CA ASN A 63 -10.89 4.92 -11.57
C ASN A 63 -10.12 4.01 -10.58
N LEU A 64 -9.53 4.54 -9.50
CA LEU A 64 -8.87 3.79 -8.42
C LEU A 64 -9.75 3.63 -7.17
N SER A 65 -11.06 3.79 -7.33
CA SER A 65 -12.01 3.64 -6.23
C SER A 65 -11.91 2.26 -5.56
N GLY A 66 -12.21 2.22 -4.26
CA GLY A 66 -12.09 1.01 -3.44
C GLY A 66 -10.72 0.82 -2.79
N ILE A 67 -9.67 1.49 -3.29
CA ILE A 67 -8.36 1.56 -2.62
C ILE A 67 -8.41 2.66 -1.56
N LYS A 68 -7.97 2.35 -0.33
CA LYS A 68 -7.71 3.34 0.71
C LYS A 68 -6.21 3.52 0.87
N VAL A 69 -5.77 4.76 0.97
CA VAL A 69 -4.35 5.08 1.14
C VAL A 69 -4.22 6.08 2.25
N ASP A 70 -3.42 5.74 3.25
CA ASP A 70 -3.05 6.64 4.33
C ASP A 70 -1.53 6.80 4.35
N THR A 71 -1.09 8.01 4.65
CA THR A 71 0.32 8.36 4.64
C THR A 71 0.71 9.13 5.90
N VAL A 72 1.94 8.92 6.35
CA VAL A 72 2.52 9.61 7.50
C VAL A 72 3.98 9.93 7.22
N ARG A 73 4.38 11.15 7.58
CA ARG A 73 5.76 11.61 7.48
C ARG A 73 6.52 11.45 8.78
N PHE A 74 7.71 10.89 8.73
CA PHE A 74 8.63 10.78 9.87
C PHE A 74 10.05 11.21 9.52
N ARG A 75 10.82 11.61 10.53
CA ARG A 75 12.28 11.54 10.45
C ARG A 75 12.72 10.12 10.78
N CYS A 76 13.78 9.57 10.14
CA CYS A 76 14.24 8.21 10.45
C CYS A 76 14.48 8.00 11.95
N GLY A 77 15.14 8.98 12.61
CA GLY A 77 15.49 8.87 14.02
C GLY A 77 14.28 8.78 14.93
N SER A 78 13.24 9.58 14.65
CA SER A 78 11.97 9.53 15.39
C SER A 78 11.24 8.21 15.15
N LEU A 79 11.15 7.78 13.88
CA LEU A 79 10.54 6.50 13.53
C LEU A 79 11.24 5.32 14.22
N ARG A 80 12.58 5.32 14.24
CA ARG A 80 13.38 4.31 14.94
C ARG A 80 13.16 4.35 16.45
N ARG A 81 13.08 5.53 17.06
CA ARG A 81 12.94 5.67 18.51
C ARG A 81 11.55 5.27 19.01
N TYR A 82 10.51 5.65 18.28
CA TYR A 82 9.12 5.55 18.76
C TYR A 82 8.27 4.50 18.03
N GLY A 83 8.74 3.98 16.89
CA GLY A 83 7.90 3.19 16.00
C GLY A 83 6.79 4.05 15.37
N ALA A 84 5.78 3.39 14.81
CA ALA A 84 4.61 4.05 14.26
C ALA A 84 3.41 3.10 14.18
N LYS A 85 2.20 3.66 14.27
CA LYS A 85 0.98 2.98 13.82
C LYS A 85 0.45 3.74 12.61
N VAL A 86 0.34 3.05 11.47
CA VAL A 86 -0.17 3.61 10.21
C VAL A 86 -1.25 2.66 9.69
N SER A 87 -2.50 3.05 9.85
CA SER A 87 -3.68 2.25 9.48
C SER A 87 -3.62 0.84 10.10
N GLU A 88 -3.59 -0.22 9.29
CA GLU A 88 -3.50 -1.62 9.72
C GLU A 88 -2.08 -2.05 10.15
N PHE A 89 -1.08 -1.20 9.95
CA PHE A 89 0.33 -1.52 10.22
C PHE A 89 0.79 -0.94 11.57
N HIS A 90 1.48 -1.78 12.34
CA HIS A 90 2.18 -1.37 13.55
C HIS A 90 3.67 -1.68 13.41
N LEU A 91 4.46 -0.63 13.23
CA LEU A 91 5.92 -0.66 13.17
C LEU A 91 6.44 -0.52 14.60
N GLY A 92 7.07 -1.57 15.11
CA GLY A 92 7.65 -1.57 16.46
C GLY A 92 8.83 -0.62 16.61
N THR A 93 9.27 -0.44 17.86
CA THR A 93 10.45 0.37 18.16
C THR A 93 11.72 -0.28 17.57
N GLY A 94 12.70 0.56 17.24
CA GLY A 94 13.95 0.11 16.64
C GLY A 94 13.85 -0.18 15.13
N VAL A 95 12.72 0.07 14.49
CA VAL A 95 12.58 -0.01 13.03
C VAL A 95 13.59 0.92 12.34
N THR A 96 14.18 0.44 11.25
CA THR A 96 15.20 1.17 10.49
C THR A 96 14.74 1.38 9.06
N VAL A 97 15.22 2.47 8.46
CA VAL A 97 14.97 2.81 7.06
C VAL A 97 16.31 2.91 6.34
N ASN A 98 16.42 2.29 5.17
CA ASN A 98 17.64 2.26 4.37
C ASN A 98 17.37 2.65 2.90
N PRO A 99 18.08 3.64 2.34
CA PRO A 99 18.97 4.57 3.03
C PRO A 99 18.19 5.44 4.03
N CYS A 100 18.83 5.81 5.14
CA CYS A 100 18.20 6.79 6.00
C CYS A 100 18.36 8.20 5.41
N VAL A 101 17.24 8.81 5.06
CA VAL A 101 17.13 10.18 4.56
C VAL A 101 16.50 11.09 5.61
N GLU A 102 16.53 12.42 5.39
CA GLU A 102 16.02 13.38 6.37
C GLU A 102 14.55 13.12 6.76
N ARG A 103 13.70 12.83 5.77
CA ARG A 103 12.27 12.54 5.95
C ARG A 103 11.85 11.35 5.11
N VAL A 104 11.06 10.48 5.74
CA VAL A 104 10.49 9.26 5.21
C VAL A 104 8.98 9.42 5.20
N LEU A 105 8.37 9.15 4.05
CA LEU A 105 6.93 9.08 3.90
C LEU A 105 6.53 7.60 3.89
N ILE A 106 5.80 7.17 4.90
CA ILE A 106 5.23 5.82 4.97
C ILE A 106 3.87 5.87 4.27
N VAL A 107 3.65 4.95 3.34
CA VAL A 107 2.39 4.81 2.61
C VAL A 107 1.79 3.45 2.95
N ALA A 108 0.67 3.47 3.65
CA ALA A 108 -0.17 2.30 3.89
C ALA A 108 -1.28 2.26 2.84
N GLN A 109 -1.44 1.11 2.20
CA GLN A 109 -2.43 0.86 1.16
C GLN A 109 -3.34 -0.27 1.61
N ASN A 110 -4.64 -0.10 1.45
CA ASN A 110 -5.63 -1.16 1.54
C ASN A 110 -6.32 -1.23 0.19
N LEU A 111 -6.02 -2.27 -0.59
CA LEU A 111 -6.44 -2.34 -1.99
C LEU A 111 -7.94 -2.66 -2.15
N GLY A 112 -8.61 -3.08 -1.07
CA GLY A 112 -9.97 -3.60 -1.16
C GLY A 112 -10.02 -4.91 -1.96
N SER A 113 -11.20 -5.54 -2.02
CA SER A 113 -11.36 -6.86 -2.67
C SER A 113 -11.07 -6.83 -4.17
N ASN A 114 -11.50 -5.78 -4.86
CA ASN A 114 -11.47 -5.74 -6.32
C ASN A 114 -10.04 -5.60 -6.85
N TRP A 115 -9.22 -4.72 -6.28
CA TRP A 115 -7.83 -4.56 -6.70
C TRP A 115 -6.90 -5.66 -6.20
N SER A 116 -7.34 -6.40 -5.18
CA SER A 116 -6.59 -7.55 -4.67
C SER A 116 -6.52 -8.70 -5.68
N SER A 117 -7.39 -8.74 -6.71
CA SER A 117 -7.31 -9.75 -7.78
C SER A 117 -5.99 -9.73 -8.54
N ILE A 118 -5.30 -8.58 -8.61
CA ILE A 118 -3.96 -8.47 -9.20
C ILE A 118 -3.00 -9.46 -8.54
N TYR A 119 -3.15 -9.72 -7.25
CA TYR A 119 -2.31 -10.67 -6.54
C TYR A 119 -2.73 -12.12 -6.75
N TYR A 120 -4.00 -12.36 -7.08
CA TYR A 120 -4.46 -13.68 -7.46
C TYR A 120 -3.97 -14.05 -8.87
N ASP A 121 -4.03 -13.12 -9.82
CA ASP A 121 -3.76 -13.39 -11.22
C ASP A 121 -2.26 -13.49 -11.55
N ASN A 122 -1.40 -12.82 -10.77
CA ASN A 122 0.03 -12.69 -11.08
C ASN A 122 0.98 -13.41 -10.12
N TYR A 123 0.47 -14.06 -9.07
CA TYR A 123 1.31 -14.73 -8.06
C TYR A 123 0.95 -16.21 -7.90
N GLU A 124 1.95 -17.00 -7.54
CA GLU A 124 1.81 -18.44 -7.33
C GLU A 124 1.12 -18.76 -6.00
N LEU A 125 -0.21 -18.68 -5.97
CA LEU A 125 -1.06 -19.08 -4.84
C LEU A 125 -1.49 -20.56 -4.92
N SER A 126 -0.70 -21.44 -5.55
CA SER A 126 -1.07 -22.83 -5.83
C SER A 126 -1.59 -23.57 -4.58
N GLY A 127 -2.87 -23.96 -4.60
CA GLY A 127 -3.53 -24.62 -3.46
C GLY A 127 -4.05 -23.69 -2.38
N TYR A 128 -4.07 -22.38 -2.61
CA TYR A 128 -4.56 -21.37 -1.67
C TYR A 128 -5.50 -20.37 -2.33
N GLN A 129 -6.41 -19.81 -1.54
CA GLN A 129 -7.34 -18.76 -1.94
C GLN A 129 -7.15 -17.54 -1.03
N LEU A 130 -7.02 -16.36 -1.64
CA LEU A 130 -7.01 -15.07 -0.93
C LEU A 130 -8.40 -14.72 -0.41
N ILE A 131 -8.48 -14.32 0.86
CA ILE A 131 -9.74 -14.07 1.57
C ILE A 131 -9.82 -12.71 2.27
N SER A 132 -8.77 -11.91 2.18
CA SER A 132 -8.74 -10.54 2.66
C SER A 132 -8.40 -9.59 1.51
N PRO A 133 -8.67 -8.28 1.67
CA PRO A 133 -7.94 -7.28 0.91
C PRO A 133 -6.43 -7.47 1.09
N VAL A 134 -5.66 -7.15 0.06
CA VAL A 134 -4.20 -7.03 0.17
C VAL A 134 -3.87 -5.67 0.77
N LEU A 135 -3.02 -5.70 1.79
CA LEU A 135 -2.51 -4.53 2.48
C LEU A 135 -1.06 -4.30 2.07
N GLY A 136 -0.74 -3.10 1.60
CA GLY A 136 0.61 -2.69 1.19
C GLY A 136 1.23 -1.72 2.19
N LEU A 137 2.48 -1.95 2.56
CA LEU A 137 3.32 -1.00 3.30
C LEU A 137 4.52 -0.64 2.45
N LEU A 138 4.69 0.64 2.15
CA LEU A 138 5.81 1.17 1.39
C LEU A 138 6.39 2.41 2.08
N ALA A 139 7.63 2.74 1.75
CA ALA A 139 8.28 3.96 2.23
C ALA A 139 8.99 4.68 1.08
N TYR A 140 8.97 6.00 1.11
CA TYR A 140 9.60 6.86 0.11
C TYR A 140 10.35 8.02 0.77
N ASN A 141 11.33 8.60 0.08
CA ASN A 141 11.96 9.84 0.51
C ASN A 141 10.99 11.02 0.40
N ALA A 142 10.99 11.92 1.38
CA ALA A 142 10.12 13.10 1.40
C ALA A 142 10.80 14.33 2.03
N GLY A 143 12.03 14.61 1.60
CA GLY A 143 12.82 15.76 2.05
C GLY A 143 12.24 17.10 1.59
N ASP A 144 12.56 18.17 2.32
CA ASP A 144 11.99 19.51 2.08
C ASP A 144 12.65 20.24 0.89
N ASN A 145 13.85 19.81 0.48
CA ASN A 145 14.69 20.48 -0.54
C ASN A 145 14.64 19.81 -1.91
N ILE A 146 13.87 18.73 -2.06
CA ILE A 146 13.80 17.99 -3.32
C ILE A 146 12.51 18.43 -3.99
N ASN A 147 12.63 19.04 -5.18
CA ASN A 147 11.52 19.05 -6.12
C ASN A 147 10.96 17.62 -6.14
N PHE A 148 9.70 17.40 -5.78
CA PHE A 148 9.07 16.07 -5.65
C PHE A 148 9.08 15.23 -6.95
N SER A 149 9.84 15.66 -7.95
CA SER A 149 10.07 15.08 -9.26
C SER A 149 10.80 13.72 -9.25
N SER A 150 11.32 13.23 -8.10
CA SER A 150 12.01 11.92 -8.06
C SER A 150 11.84 11.18 -6.73
N PRO A 151 10.62 10.75 -6.35
CA PRO A 151 10.39 9.90 -5.19
C PRO A 151 10.91 8.49 -5.48
N PHE A 152 11.82 8.01 -4.64
CA PHE A 152 12.37 6.67 -4.68
C PHE A 152 12.00 5.89 -3.42
N GLU A 153 11.84 4.58 -3.59
CA GLU A 153 11.43 3.68 -2.53
C GLU A 153 12.60 3.46 -1.55
N LEU A 154 12.31 3.56 -0.26
CA LEU A 154 13.20 3.27 0.85
C LEU A 154 12.84 1.91 1.42
N GLY A 155 13.82 1.14 1.91
CA GLY A 155 13.56 -0.12 2.59
C GLY A 155 13.31 0.08 4.08
N ILE A 156 12.19 -0.42 4.60
CA ILE A 156 11.92 -0.57 6.03
C ILE A 156 12.38 -1.96 6.48
N GLN A 157 13.13 -2.00 7.58
CA GLN A 157 13.55 -3.21 8.27
C GLN A 157 13.16 -3.11 9.75
N ALA A 158 12.38 -4.08 10.23
CA ALA A 158 11.94 -4.18 11.61
C ALA A 158 13.14 -4.30 12.58
N GLY A 159 12.95 -3.79 13.79
CA GLY A 159 13.90 -3.94 14.88
C GLY A 159 13.76 -5.29 15.58
N LYS A 160 13.78 -5.28 16.92
CA LYS A 160 13.48 -6.48 17.72
C LYS A 160 12.02 -6.91 17.57
N ASP A 161 11.12 -5.93 17.53
CA ASP A 161 9.69 -6.17 17.34
C ASP A 161 9.38 -6.20 15.83
N PRO A 162 8.70 -7.25 15.33
CA PRO A 162 8.29 -7.31 13.94
C PRO A 162 7.20 -6.28 13.63
N ILE A 163 7.04 -5.94 12.36
CA ILE A 163 5.90 -5.17 11.87
C ILE A 163 4.67 -6.05 12.00
N LYS A 164 3.64 -5.60 12.72
CA LYS A 164 2.36 -6.30 12.80
C LYS A 164 1.42 -5.74 11.73
N ILE A 165 0.68 -6.63 11.07
CA ILE A 165 -0.31 -6.31 10.05
C ILE A 165 -1.65 -6.84 10.54
N ASP A 166 -2.59 -5.94 10.82
CA ASP A 166 -3.86 -6.24 11.48
C ASP A 166 -5.03 -6.31 10.48
N PHE A 167 -5.50 -7.52 10.20
CA PHE A 167 -6.62 -7.76 9.30
C PHE A 167 -7.98 -7.85 10.01
N ARG A 168 -8.04 -7.63 11.33
CA ARG A 168 -9.27 -7.83 12.12
C ARG A 168 -10.44 -6.98 11.65
N ASN A 169 -10.16 -5.78 11.13
CA ASN A 169 -11.18 -4.86 10.63
C ASN A 169 -11.39 -4.94 9.11
N THR A 170 -10.59 -5.74 8.40
CA THR A 170 -10.61 -5.81 6.92
C THR A 170 -11.20 -7.12 6.41
N THR A 171 -11.13 -8.18 7.20
CA THR A 171 -11.59 -9.51 6.80
C THR A 171 -13.06 -9.71 7.18
N LYS A 172 -13.90 -10.03 6.19
CA LYS A 172 -15.34 -10.31 6.39
C LYS A 172 -15.63 -11.77 6.73
N LEU A 173 -14.62 -12.63 6.79
CA LEU A 173 -14.84 -14.02 7.18
C LEU A 173 -15.22 -14.09 8.64
N ASN A 174 -16.43 -14.57 8.88
CA ASN A 174 -16.88 -14.96 10.19
C ASN A 174 -15.99 -16.11 10.67
N ALA A 175 -15.42 -15.97 11.87
CA ALA A 175 -14.63 -17.01 12.55
C ALA A 175 -15.40 -18.33 12.80
N THR A 176 -16.67 -18.41 12.37
CA THR A 176 -17.57 -19.55 12.54
C THR A 176 -17.20 -20.77 11.70
N THR A 177 -16.31 -20.67 10.72
CA THR A 177 -15.94 -21.82 9.87
C THR A 177 -14.87 -22.73 10.47
N GLY A 178 -14.26 -22.36 11.60
CA GLY A 178 -13.16 -23.12 12.21
C GLY A 178 -11.89 -23.18 11.36
N ILE A 179 -11.84 -22.41 10.27
CA ILE A 179 -10.70 -22.29 9.37
C ILE A 179 -9.76 -21.23 9.91
N ILE A 180 -8.49 -21.58 10.09
CA ILE A 180 -7.44 -20.65 10.52
C ILE A 180 -6.68 -20.20 9.27
N PRO A 181 -6.77 -18.92 8.88
CA PRO A 181 -6.02 -18.43 7.73
C PRO A 181 -4.51 -18.43 7.94
N LEU A 182 -3.76 -18.54 6.85
CA LEU A 182 -2.34 -18.25 6.80
C LEU A 182 -2.10 -16.82 6.36
N CYS A 183 -0.98 -16.25 6.81
CA CYS A 183 -0.45 -14.99 6.33
C CYS A 183 0.30 -15.22 5.02
N ALA A 184 -0.10 -14.51 3.97
CA ALA A 184 0.60 -14.47 2.71
C ALA A 184 1.39 -13.16 2.59
N ARG A 185 2.66 -13.26 2.21
CA ARG A 185 3.51 -12.14 1.81
C ARG A 185 3.85 -12.30 0.34
N PHE A 186 3.54 -11.27 -0.44
CA PHE A 186 3.74 -11.23 -1.87
C PHE A 186 5.11 -10.63 -2.18
N GLU A 187 6.01 -11.42 -2.77
CA GLU A 187 7.38 -11.02 -3.07
C GLU A 187 7.51 -10.42 -4.48
N ARG A 188 8.53 -9.59 -4.69
CA ARG A 188 8.70 -8.87 -5.97
C ARG A 188 8.96 -9.79 -7.17
N ASP A 189 9.36 -11.04 -6.95
CA ASP A 189 9.59 -12.06 -7.97
C ASP A 189 8.33 -12.87 -8.34
N GLY A 190 7.16 -12.48 -7.82
CA GLY A 190 5.89 -13.17 -8.07
C GLY A 190 5.63 -14.37 -7.15
N LYS A 191 6.56 -14.67 -6.22
CA LYS A 191 6.37 -15.73 -5.24
C LYS A 191 5.55 -15.27 -4.05
N VAL A 192 4.91 -16.24 -3.40
CA VAL A 192 4.18 -16.02 -2.16
C VAL A 192 4.84 -16.80 -1.04
N THR A 193 5.19 -16.10 0.04
CA THR A 193 5.64 -16.74 1.28
C THR A 193 4.48 -16.85 2.24
N LEU A 194 4.25 -18.05 2.76
CA LEU A 194 3.19 -18.33 3.73
C LEU A 194 3.75 -18.48 5.14
N ALA A 195 3.01 -17.98 6.13
CA ALA A 195 3.36 -18.09 7.53
C ALA A 195 2.12 -18.20 8.41
N ASN A 196 2.28 -18.77 9.61
CA ASN A 196 1.22 -18.75 10.62
C ASN A 196 0.97 -17.33 11.11
N GLN A 197 -0.27 -17.07 11.54
CA GLN A 197 -0.63 -15.82 12.18
C GLN A 197 0.05 -15.69 13.55
N ALA A 198 0.40 -14.46 13.95
CA ALA A 198 0.90 -14.20 15.30
C ALA A 198 -0.22 -14.21 16.34
N SER A 199 -1.43 -13.84 15.93
CA SER A 199 -2.68 -13.94 16.66
C SER A 199 -3.83 -13.94 15.64
N PRO A 200 -5.09 -14.26 16.01
CA PRO A 200 -6.19 -14.32 15.05
C PRO A 200 -6.25 -13.08 14.13
N ASN A 201 -6.11 -13.31 12.83
CA ASN A 201 -6.09 -12.29 11.76
C ASN A 201 -4.98 -11.23 11.89
N VAL A 202 -3.86 -11.55 12.54
CA VAL A 202 -2.70 -10.67 12.64
C VAL A 202 -1.46 -11.36 12.09
N CYS A 203 -0.86 -10.73 11.08
CA CYS A 203 0.38 -11.19 10.46
C CYS A 203 1.57 -10.41 11.01
N VAL A 204 2.77 -10.97 10.81
CA VAL A 204 4.03 -10.32 11.16
C VAL A 204 5.00 -10.35 9.99
N SER A 205 5.81 -9.29 9.87
CA SER A 205 6.85 -9.19 8.86
C SER A 205 8.06 -8.44 9.39
N THR A 206 9.23 -8.77 8.88
CA THR A 206 10.48 -8.04 9.17
C THR A 206 10.73 -6.91 8.18
N ARG A 207 10.01 -6.87 7.06
CA ARG A 207 10.20 -5.89 5.98
C ARG A 207 8.86 -5.35 5.48
N GLN A 208 8.90 -4.23 4.77
CA GLN A 208 7.76 -3.73 4.00
C GLN A 208 7.38 -4.67 2.85
N GLY A 209 6.25 -4.40 2.20
CA GLY A 209 5.71 -5.21 1.11
C GLY A 209 4.19 -5.30 1.17
N HIS A 210 3.64 -6.31 0.50
CA HIS A 210 2.21 -6.55 0.40
C HIS A 210 1.83 -7.86 1.06
N PHE A 211 0.69 -7.84 1.76
CA PHE A 211 0.27 -8.90 2.66
C PHE A 211 -1.20 -9.21 2.49
N GLY A 212 -1.57 -10.47 2.67
CA GLY A 212 -2.96 -10.92 2.67
C GLY A 212 -3.17 -12.11 3.60
N LEU A 213 -4.43 -12.51 3.78
CA LEU A 213 -4.81 -13.76 4.41
C LEU A 213 -5.27 -14.75 3.34
N VAL A 214 -4.79 -15.98 3.44
CA VAL A 214 -5.15 -17.07 2.53
C VAL A 214 -5.62 -18.31 3.30
N ILE A 215 -6.39 -19.17 2.62
CA ILE A 215 -6.82 -20.48 3.12
C ILE A 215 -6.55 -21.54 2.06
N GLU A 216 -6.37 -22.79 2.47
CA GLU A 216 -6.15 -23.90 1.53
C GLU A 216 -7.37 -24.11 0.61
N SER A 217 -7.11 -24.43 -0.66
CA SER A 217 -8.07 -24.67 -1.72
C SER A 217 -7.85 -26.05 -2.35
N PRO A 218 -8.89 -26.92 -2.44
CA PRO A 218 -10.23 -26.73 -1.89
C PRO A 218 -10.18 -26.74 -0.36
N LEU A 219 -11.11 -26.02 0.29
CA LEU A 219 -11.22 -25.86 1.75
C LEU A 219 -11.02 -27.20 2.47
N MET A 220 -9.78 -27.54 2.83
CA MET A 220 -9.54 -28.74 3.62
C MET A 220 -9.73 -28.33 5.07
N PRO A 221 -10.79 -28.82 5.75
CA PRO A 221 -10.95 -28.55 7.16
C PRO A 221 -9.72 -29.10 7.90
N MET A 222 -9.08 -28.27 8.73
CA MET A 222 -7.95 -28.71 9.54
C MET A 222 -8.36 -29.94 10.34
N LYS A 223 -7.71 -31.08 10.09
CA LYS A 223 -7.87 -32.28 10.93
C LYS A 223 -7.44 -31.91 12.34
N LYS A 224 -8.41 -31.85 13.24
CA LYS A 224 -8.16 -31.74 14.68
C LYS A 224 -7.31 -32.94 15.06
N GLN A 225 -6.07 -32.71 15.49
CA GLN A 225 -5.16 -33.76 15.93
C GLN A 225 -5.70 -34.33 17.25
N GLN A 226 -6.54 -35.36 17.14
CA GLN A 226 -6.93 -36.21 18.25
C GLN A 226 -5.68 -37.00 18.63
N TYR A 227 -4.98 -36.53 19.66
CA TYR A 227 -4.03 -37.35 20.37
C TYR A 227 -4.78 -38.59 20.86
N LEU A 228 -4.38 -39.74 20.30
CA LEU A 228 -4.74 -41.06 20.75
C LEU A 228 -4.29 -41.21 22.21
N LEU A 229 -5.22 -41.06 23.14
CA LEU A 229 -5.14 -41.75 24.42
C LEU A 229 -5.76 -43.12 24.19
N ARG A 230 -4.90 -44.11 23.95
CA ARG A 230 -5.21 -45.52 24.14
C ARG A 230 -4.13 -46.12 25.00
#